data_AF-A0A7X7X7B4-F1
#
_entry.id   AF-A0A7X7X7B4-F1
#
_cell.length_a   1.000
_cell.length_b   1.000
_cell.length_c   1.000
_cell.angle_alpha   90.00
_cell.angle_beta   90.00
_cell.angle_gamma   90.00
#
_symmetry.space_group_name_H-M   'P 1'
#
loop_
_entity.id
_entity.type
_entity.pdbx_description
1 polymer ?
#
loop_
_entity_poly.entity_id
_entity_poly.type
_entity_poly.pdbx_seq_one_letter_code
_entity_poly.pdbx_strand_id
1 'polypeptide(L)'
;MEIQSSILSDPLKASLASEIAKHVGVDETEVTLKSVSFEFSNETLNLKDVIRKTIIRAIARSGGKISQAAKQLGITRKTLYAMIKKYELGSILHIHE
;
A
#
# COMPACT_ATOMS: atom_id res chain seq x y z
N MET A 1 5.60 1.98 -18.01
CA MET A 1 6.03 3.36 -18.35
C MET A 1 7.42 3.52 -17.77
N GLU A 2 8.43 3.72 -18.60
CA GLU A 2 9.79 3.97 -18.12
C GLU A 2 9.91 5.44 -17.71
N ILE A 3 10.31 5.68 -16.45
CA ILE A 3 10.58 7.04 -15.97
C ILE A 3 12.09 7.23 -16.00
N GLN A 4 12.55 8.17 -16.83
CA GLN A 4 13.95 8.55 -16.87
C GLN A 4 14.37 9.09 -15.49
N SER A 5 15.54 8.69 -14.97
CA SER A 5 16.01 9.10 -13.64
C SER A 5 16.20 10.62 -13.50
N SER A 6 16.34 11.31 -14.63
CA SER A 6 16.38 12.78 -14.72
C SER A 6 15.08 13.47 -14.26
N ILE A 7 13.96 12.75 -14.22
CA ILE A 7 12.65 13.26 -13.78
C ILE A 7 12.53 13.21 -12.24
N LEU A 8 13.36 12.41 -11.56
CA LEU A 8 13.36 12.34 -10.09
C LEU A 8 14.01 13.58 -9.49
N SER A 9 13.45 14.08 -8.39
CA SER A 9 14.09 15.16 -7.61
C SER A 9 15.38 14.66 -6.97
N ASP A 10 16.35 15.55 -6.78
CA ASP A 10 17.64 15.19 -6.18
C ASP A 10 17.53 14.56 -4.78
N PRO A 11 16.59 15.00 -3.90
CA PRO A 11 16.34 14.32 -2.63
C PRO A 11 15.89 12.86 -2.80
N LEU A 12 15.09 12.58 -3.84
CA LEU A 12 14.58 11.23 -4.09
C LEU A 12 15.67 10.33 -4.70
N LYS A 13 16.54 10.87 -5.55
CA LYS A 13 17.71 10.16 -6.07
C LYS A 13 18.67 9.74 -4.95
N ALA A 14 18.98 10.67 -4.03
CA ALA A 14 19.86 10.40 -2.89
C ALA A 14 19.26 9.36 -1.94
N SER A 15 17.97 9.52 -1.59
CA SER A 15 17.28 8.56 -0.71
C SER A 15 17.23 7.15 -1.31
N LEU A 16 17.03 7.04 -2.62
CA LEU A 16 17.03 5.75 -3.32
C LEU A 16 18.45 5.15 -3.43
N ALA A 17 19.48 5.96 -3.71
CA ALA A 17 20.86 5.51 -3.77
C ALA A 17 21.33 4.96 -2.41
N SER A 18 21.01 5.66 -1.33
CA SER A 18 21.32 5.24 0.04
C SER A 18 20.64 3.91 0.42
N GLU A 19 19.35 3.75 0.08
CA GLU A 19 18.62 2.50 0.37
C GLU A 19 19.16 1.31 -0.44
N ILE A 20 19.53 1.54 -1.71
CA ILE A 20 20.13 0.51 -2.57
C ILE A 20 21.54 0.14 -2.07
N ALA A 21 22.37 1.13 -1.76
CA ALA A 21 23.73 0.92 -1.24
C ALA A 21 23.72 0.02 -0.01
N LYS A 22 22.80 0.29 0.92
CA LYS A 22 22.57 -0.52 2.12
C LYS A 22 22.15 -1.96 1.81
N HIS A 23 21.32 -2.17 0.80
CA HIS A 23 20.81 -3.50 0.45
C HIS A 23 21.83 -4.35 -0.32
N VAL A 24 22.66 -3.71 -1.14
CA VAL A 24 23.69 -4.35 -1.97
C VAL A 24 25.03 -4.46 -1.21
N GLY A 25 25.21 -3.71 -0.13
CA GLY A 25 26.42 -3.73 0.68
C GLY A 25 27.59 -2.98 0.05
N VAL A 26 27.29 -1.97 -0.78
CA VAL A 26 28.28 -1.12 -1.44
C VAL A 26 28.21 0.30 -0.88
N ASP A 27 29.28 1.07 -1.05
CA ASP A 27 29.29 2.48 -0.67
C ASP A 27 28.33 3.31 -1.56
N GLU A 28 27.71 4.34 -1.00
CA GLU A 28 26.74 5.18 -1.72
C GLU A 28 27.36 5.86 -2.96
N THR A 29 28.67 6.14 -2.93
CA THR A 29 29.40 6.76 -4.04
C THR A 29 29.59 5.82 -5.25
N GLU A 30 29.41 4.52 -5.06
CA GLU A 30 29.53 3.51 -6.12
C GLU A 30 28.20 3.26 -6.85
N VAL A 31 27.09 3.79 -6.33
CA VAL A 31 25.75 3.58 -6.88
C VAL A 31 25.41 4.66 -7.90
N THR A 32 25.39 4.30 -9.18
CA THR A 32 24.94 5.18 -10.27
C THR A 32 23.56 4.76 -10.79
N LEU A 33 22.54 5.61 -10.60
CA LEU A 33 21.18 5.37 -11.08
C LEU A 33 21.04 5.72 -12.57
N LYS A 34 21.05 4.71 -13.44
CA LYS A 34 20.88 4.89 -14.89
C LYS A 34 19.41 5.04 -15.31
N SER A 35 18.55 4.15 -14.83
CA SER A 35 17.11 4.18 -15.12
C SER A 35 16.34 3.53 -13.97
N VAL A 36 15.08 3.96 -13.77
CA VAL A 36 14.17 3.34 -12.80
C VAL A 36 12.93 2.89 -13.56
N SER A 37 12.74 1.58 -13.62
CA SER A 37 11.52 1.00 -14.18
C SER A 37 10.52 0.79 -13.06
N PHE A 38 9.31 1.34 -13.24
CA PHE A 38 8.17 1.03 -12.40
C PHE A 38 7.24 0.12 -13.20
N GLU A 39 7.12 -1.11 -12.75
CA GLU A 39 6.04 -1.97 -13.20
C GLU A 39 4.74 -1.49 -12.56
N PHE A 40 4.03 -0.64 -13.28
CA PHE A 40 2.60 -0.53 -13.07
C PHE A 40 2.00 -1.82 -13.59
N SER A 41 1.66 -2.73 -12.67
CA SER A 41 0.81 -3.86 -13.00
C SER A 41 -0.45 -3.29 -13.66
N ASN A 42 -0.62 -3.50 -14.97
CA ASN A 42 -1.90 -3.33 -15.67
C ASN A 42 -2.90 -4.41 -15.22
N GLU A 43 -2.86 -4.78 -13.94
CA GLU A 43 -3.93 -5.52 -13.30
C GLU A 43 -5.18 -4.66 -13.48
N THR A 44 -6.16 -5.23 -14.18
CA THR A 44 -7.48 -4.61 -14.30
C THR A 44 -7.95 -4.21 -12.90
N LEU A 45 -8.38 -2.96 -12.75
CA LEU A 45 -8.78 -2.43 -11.46
C LEU A 45 -10.09 -3.10 -11.04
N ASN A 46 -9.98 -4.19 -10.28
CA ASN A 46 -11.13 -4.93 -9.81
C ASN A 46 -11.70 -4.27 -8.56
N LEU A 47 -12.98 -3.88 -8.63
CA LEU A 47 -13.66 -3.22 -7.52
C LEU A 47 -13.66 -4.09 -6.24
N LYS A 48 -13.75 -5.42 -6.36
CA LYS A 48 -13.70 -6.32 -5.19
C LYS A 48 -12.35 -6.22 -4.48
N ASP A 49 -11.25 -6.21 -5.23
CA ASP A 49 -9.90 -6.15 -4.66
C ASP A 49 -9.60 -4.79 -4.04
N VAL A 50 -10.04 -3.71 -4.71
CA VAL A 50 -9.96 -2.35 -4.16
C VAL A 50 -10.71 -2.26 -2.84
N ILE A 51 -11.93 -2.78 -2.78
CA ILE A 51 -12.74 -2.76 -1.55
C ILE A 51 -12.09 -3.60 -0.46
N ARG A 52 -11.61 -4.82 -0.76
CA ARG A 52 -10.89 -5.67 0.21
C ARG A 52 -9.69 -4.95 0.81
N LYS A 53 -8.80 -4.44 -0.03
CA LYS A 53 -7.58 -3.70 0.40
C LYS A 53 -7.95 -2.47 1.24
N THR A 54 -9.00 -1.75 0.85
CA THR A 54 -9.46 -0.54 1.54
C THR A 54 -10.00 -0.85 2.94
N ILE A 55 -10.82 -1.89 3.08
CA ILE A 55 -11.37 -2.32 4.38
C ILE A 55 -10.26 -2.76 5.33
N ILE A 56 -9.34 -3.62 4.85
CA ILE A 56 -8.20 -4.09 5.64
C ILE A 56 -7.38 -2.91 6.14
N ARG A 57 -7.07 -1.95 5.25
CA ARG A 57 -6.28 -0.76 5.59
C ARG A 57 -6.97 0.11 6.65
N ALA A 58 -8.27 0.34 6.53
CA ALA A 58 -9.02 1.15 7.50
C ALA A 58 -9.07 0.50 8.88
N ILE A 59 -9.25 -0.82 8.94
CA ILE A 59 -9.28 -1.58 10.20
C ILE A 59 -7.90 -1.60 10.86
N ALA A 60 -6.84 -1.87 10.08
CA ALA A 60 -5.46 -1.82 10.58
C ALA A 60 -5.10 -0.43 11.12
N ARG A 61 -5.43 0.65 10.39
CA ARG A 61 -5.20 2.04 10.83
C ARG A 61 -6.01 2.43 12.07
N SER A 62 -7.14 1.77 12.29
CA SER A 62 -7.98 1.97 13.47
C SER A 62 -7.59 1.07 14.65
N GLY A 63 -6.50 0.30 14.53
CA GLY A 63 -6.08 -0.66 15.56
C GLY A 63 -7.13 -1.73 15.83
N GLY A 64 -7.86 -2.17 14.80
CA GLY A 64 -8.94 -3.17 14.93
C GLY A 64 -10.30 -2.59 15.36
N LYS A 65 -10.40 -1.30 15.69
CA LYS A 65 -11.66 -0.68 16.14
C LYS A 65 -12.62 -0.45 14.97
N ILE A 66 -13.59 -1.35 14.79
CA ILE A 66 -14.58 -1.32 13.70
C ILE A 66 -15.36 0.00 13.63
N SER A 67 -15.74 0.56 14.78
CA SER A 67 -16.44 1.85 14.85
C SER A 67 -15.61 3.00 14.27
N GLN A 68 -14.30 3.00 14.53
CA GLN A 68 -13.39 4.02 14.00
C GLN A 68 -13.10 3.78 12.52
N ALA A 69 -12.92 2.53 12.12
CA ALA A 69 -12.71 2.16 10.71
C ALA A 69 -13.92 2.55 9.85
N ALA A 70 -15.14 2.29 10.31
CA ALA A 70 -16.37 2.68 9.62
C ALA A 70 -16.46 4.21 9.47
N LYS A 71 -16.12 4.97 10.52
CA LYS A 71 -16.09 6.43 10.48
C LYS A 71 -15.05 6.95 9.48
N GLN A 72 -13.85 6.36 9.44
CA GLN A 72 -12.82 6.72 8.45
C GLN A 72 -13.27 6.43 7.02
N LEU A 73 -14.03 5.35 6.81
CA LEU A 73 -14.57 4.97 5.51
C LEU A 73 -15.84 5.76 5.13
N GLY A 74 -16.40 6.58 6.03
CA GLY A 74 -17.62 7.34 5.77
C GLY A 74 -18.88 6.47 5.66
N ILE A 75 -18.88 5.28 6.26
CA ILE A 75 -20.01 4.34 6.22
C ILE A 75 -20.48 3.96 7.62
N THR A 76 -21.65 3.33 7.71
CA THR A 76 -22.14 2.82 8.99
C THR A 76 -21.38 1.55 9.41
N ARG A 77 -21.35 1.27 10.72
CA ARG A 77 -20.80 0.00 11.25
C ARG A 77 -21.47 -1.23 10.63
N LYS A 78 -22.79 -1.18 10.47
CA LYS A 78 -23.59 -2.25 9.84
C LYS A 78 -23.12 -2.51 8.41
N THR A 79 -22.86 -1.46 7.64
CA THR A 79 -22.33 -1.57 6.27
C THR A 79 -20.94 -2.20 6.27
N LEU A 80 -20.06 -1.79 7.19
CA LEU A 80 -18.72 -2.36 7.30
C LEU A 80 -18.76 -3.86 7.66
N TYR A 81 -19.59 -4.29 8.61
CA TYR A 81 -19.78 -5.71 8.94
C TYR A 81 -20.32 -6.51 7.75
N ALA A 82 -21.31 -5.97 7.03
CA ALA A 82 -21.84 -6.61 5.82
C ALA A 82 -20.76 -6.79 4.75
N MET A 83 -19.88 -5.80 4.57
CA MET A 83 -18.75 -5.90 3.65
C MET A 83 -17.70 -6.91 4.13
N ILE A 84 -17.33 -6.92 5.41
CA ILE A 84 -16.39 -7.90 5.96
C ILE A 84 -16.88 -9.34 5.69
N LYS A 85 -18.18 -9.58 5.87
CA LYS A 85 -18.81 -10.88 5.55
C LYS A 85 -18.83 -11.15 4.05
N LYS A 86 -19.29 -10.19 3.23
CA LYS A 86 -19.40 -10.32 1.77
C LYS A 86 -18.05 -10.58 1.09
N TYR A 87 -16.97 -10.03 1.63
CA TYR A 87 -15.63 -10.18 1.12
C TYR A 87 -14.80 -11.18 1.94
N GLU A 88 -15.41 -11.99 2.80
CA GLU A 88 -14.76 -13.08 3.53
C GLU A 88 -13.50 -12.65 4.31
N LEU A 89 -13.55 -11.44 4.91
CA LEU A 89 -12.43 -10.84 5.62
C LEU A 89 -12.40 -11.19 7.12
N GLY A 90 -13.40 -11.91 7.64
CA GLY A 90 -13.53 -12.23 9.06
C GLY A 90 -12.36 -13.06 9.61
N SER A 91 -11.86 -14.03 8.82
CA SER A 91 -10.74 -14.88 9.20
C SER A 91 -9.41 -14.12 9.24
N ILE A 92 -9.20 -13.20 8.31
CA ILE A 92 -7.95 -12.42 8.17
C ILE A 92 -7.83 -11.33 9.24
N LEU A 93 -8.97 -10.80 9.70
CA LEU A 93 -9.01 -9.67 10.61
C LEU A 93 -9.18 -10.07 12.08
N HIS A 94 -9.26 -11.37 12.39
CA HIS A 94 -9.52 -11.89 13.74
C HIS A 94 -10.72 -11.21 14.43
N ILE A 95 -11.73 -10.85 13.65
CA ILE A 95 -12.95 -10.22 14.17
C ILE A 95 -13.88 -11.37 14.56
N HIS A 96 -13.92 -11.67 15.86
CA HIS A 96 -14.93 -12.55 16.42
C HIS A 96 -16.24 -11.77 16.58
N GLU A 97 -17.33 -12.40 16.13
CA GLU A 97 -18.71 -11.88 16.19
C GLU A 97 -19.18 -11.69 17.64
#